data_AF-A0A0R2P5Q6-F1
#
_entry.id   AF-A0A0R2P5Q6-F1
#
_cell.length_a   1.000
_cell.length_b   1.000
_cell.length_c   1.000
_cell.angle_alpha   90.00
_cell.angle_beta   90.00
_cell.angle_gamma   90.00
#
_symmetry.space_group_name_H-M   'P 1'
#
loop_
_entity.id
_entity.type
_entity.pdbx_description
1 polymer ?
#
loop_
_entity_poly.entity_id
_entity_poly.type
_entity_poly.pdbx_seq_one_letter_code
_entity_poly.pdbx_strand_id
1 'polypeptide(L)'
;MTYFGVININVDERTIGSVDVWRCAVCKKQFCEEKQLGIEEIAEVVGMPRIDSDSKWAICVCKLQKSRYKWKLVKLKENDNIQHECLEEKVISLKSENFKIVDDQHWSFLIEDNVNKAVEI
;
A
#
# COMPACT_ATOMS: atom_id res chain seq x y z
N MET A 1 -18.95 -6.00 -7.38
CA MET A 1 -17.62 -6.25 -6.78
C MET A 1 -17.75 -7.39 -5.80
N THR A 2 -16.68 -8.15 -5.54
CA THR A 2 -16.68 -9.17 -4.49
C THR A 2 -15.47 -8.97 -3.58
N TYR A 3 -15.63 -9.29 -2.30
CA TYR A 3 -14.52 -9.30 -1.37
C TYR A 3 -13.56 -10.43 -1.77
N PHE A 4 -12.28 -10.11 -1.91
CA PHE A 4 -11.27 -11.03 -2.43
C PHE A 4 -10.33 -11.53 -1.32
N GLY A 5 -10.05 -10.70 -0.33
CA GLY A 5 -9.24 -11.06 0.82
C GLY A 5 -8.71 -9.84 1.56
N VAL A 6 -7.79 -10.11 2.48
CA VAL A 6 -7.14 -9.10 3.31
C VAL A 6 -5.64 -9.34 3.38
N ILE A 7 -4.88 -8.27 3.58
CA ILE A 7 -3.47 -8.35 3.99
C ILE A 7 -3.35 -7.69 5.35
N ASN A 8 -2.84 -8.41 6.34
CA ASN A 8 -2.54 -7.83 7.65
C ASN A 8 -1.11 -7.30 7.66
N ILE A 9 -0.92 -6.08 8.14
CA ILE A 9 0.38 -5.44 8.28
C ILE A 9 0.76 -5.46 9.75
N ASN A 10 1.90 -6.07 10.05
CA ASN A 10 2.37 -6.28 11.40
C ASN A 10 3.70 -5.57 11.67
N VAL A 11 3.85 -5.09 12.90
CA VAL A 11 5.11 -4.60 13.47
C VAL A 11 5.25 -5.18 14.87
N ASP A 12 6.38 -5.82 15.14
CA ASP A 12 6.67 -6.52 16.39
C ASP A 12 5.57 -7.55 16.73
N GLU A 13 5.18 -8.35 15.73
CA GLU A 13 4.13 -9.39 15.80
C GLU A 13 2.71 -8.85 16.07
N ARG A 14 2.52 -7.53 16.08
CA ARG A 14 1.21 -6.89 16.29
C ARG A 14 0.69 -6.31 15.01
N THR A 15 -0.58 -6.59 14.68
CA THR A 15 -1.26 -5.95 13.56
C THR A 15 -1.45 -4.46 13.85
N ILE A 16 -0.87 -3.64 12.98
CA ILE A 16 -0.99 -2.17 13.00
C ILE A 16 -1.97 -1.64 11.96
N GLY A 17 -2.38 -2.49 11.03
CA GLY A 17 -3.42 -2.19 10.05
C GLY A 17 -3.59 -3.31 9.05
N SER A 18 -4.45 -3.09 8.06
CA SER A 18 -4.73 -4.04 7.01
C SER A 18 -5.05 -3.36 5.68
N VAL A 19 -5.00 -4.14 4.60
CA VAL A 19 -5.53 -3.74 3.30
C VAL A 19 -6.63 -4.70 2.91
N ASP A 20 -7.85 -4.19 2.76
CA ASP A 20 -8.96 -4.93 2.19
C ASP A 20 -8.84 -4.95 0.67
N VAL A 21 -8.93 -6.14 0.08
CA VAL A 21 -8.82 -6.36 -1.35
C VAL A 21 -10.17 -6.76 -1.91
N TRP A 22 -10.66 -5.97 -2.86
CA TRP A 22 -11.87 -6.24 -3.62
C TRP A 22 -11.51 -6.58 -5.06
N ARG A 23 -12.28 -7.46 -5.67
CA ARG A 23 -12.05 -7.87 -7.06
C ARG A 23 -13.30 -7.74 -7.90
N CYS A 24 -13.15 -7.22 -9.11
CA CYS A 24 -14.22 -7.26 -10.10
C CYS A 24 -14.45 -8.69 -10.58
N ALA A 25 -15.68 -9.20 -10.46
CA ALA A 25 -16.02 -10.54 -10.91
C ALA A 25 -15.86 -10.71 -12.44
N VAL A 26 -16.03 -9.64 -13.20
CA VAL A 26 -15.97 -9.62 -14.67
C VAL A 26 -14.55 -9.40 -15.17
N CYS A 27 -13.96 -8.22 -14.92
CA CYS A 27 -12.64 -7.86 -15.48
C CYS A 27 -11.45 -8.26 -14.59
N LYS A 28 -11.69 -8.86 -13.42
CA LYS A 28 -10.67 -9.37 -12.48
C LYS A 28 -9.72 -8.32 -11.86
N LYS A 29 -9.87 -7.04 -12.19
CA LYS A 29 -9.14 -5.92 -11.57
C LYS A 29 -9.35 -5.87 -10.05
N GLN A 30 -8.29 -5.50 -9.33
CA GLN A 30 -8.27 -5.34 -7.87
C GLN A 30 -8.45 -3.88 -7.46
N PHE A 31 -9.14 -3.68 -6.34
CA PHE A 31 -9.37 -2.40 -5.69
C PHE A 31 -8.99 -2.59 -4.23
N CYS A 32 -8.13 -1.72 -3.72
CA CYS A 32 -7.56 -1.87 -2.39
C CYS A 32 -7.97 -0.69 -1.52
N GLU A 33 -8.31 -0.99 -0.27
CA GLU A 33 -8.67 0.00 0.73
C GLU A 33 -7.75 -0.17 1.94
N GLU A 34 -7.09 0.92 2.34
CA GLU A 34 -6.22 0.97 3.49
C GLU A 34 -7.05 1.09 4.79
N LYS A 35 -6.72 0.29 5.80
CA LYS A 35 -7.33 0.32 7.14
C LYS A 35 -6.23 0.40 8.19
N GLN A 36 -5.88 1.61 8.63
CA GLN A 36 -4.88 1.81 9.69
C GLN A 36 -5.54 1.79 11.08
N LEU A 37 -4.95 1.09 12.04
CA LEU A 37 -5.47 1.03 13.40
C LEU A 37 -5.03 2.25 14.23
N GLY A 38 -6.04 2.97 14.74
CA GLY A 38 -5.87 4.12 15.63
C GLY A 38 -5.34 5.39 14.97
N ILE A 39 -5.43 5.49 13.63
CA ILE A 39 -5.30 6.76 12.92
C ILE A 39 -6.70 7.36 12.80
N GLU A 40 -6.86 8.59 13.27
CA GLU A 40 -8.14 9.32 13.23
C GLU A 40 -8.26 10.20 11.98
N GLU A 41 -7.17 10.34 11.23
CA GLU A 41 -7.16 11.01 9.93
C GLU A 41 -8.05 10.25 8.95
N ILE A 42 -8.91 11.00 8.27
CA ILE A 42 -9.77 10.45 7.23
C ILE A 42 -8.89 10.25 6.00
N ALA A 43 -8.87 9.02 5.48
CA ALA A 43 -8.21 8.74 4.21
C ALA A 43 -8.73 9.69 3.12
N GLU A 44 -7.82 10.32 2.39
CA GLU A 44 -8.13 11.29 1.33
C GLU A 44 -9.04 10.67 0.24
N VAL A 45 -8.92 9.36 0.05
CA VAL A 45 -9.70 8.59 -0.92
C VAL A 45 -10.49 7.50 -0.20
N VAL A 46 -11.81 7.70 -0.12
CA VAL A 46 -12.75 6.74 0.47
C VAL A 46 -13.34 5.84 -0.63
N GLY A 47 -13.43 4.53 -0.35
CA GLY A 47 -14.11 3.55 -1.20
C GLY A 47 -13.16 2.71 -2.07
N MET A 48 -13.52 2.50 -3.34
CA MET A 48 -12.82 1.59 -4.26
C MET A 48 -12.13 2.36 -5.39
N PRO A 49 -10.99 3.03 -5.12
CA PRO A 49 -10.30 3.79 -6.14
C PRO A 49 -9.88 2.93 -7.33
N ARG A 50 -10.07 3.48 -8.53
CA ARG A 50 -9.50 2.91 -9.75
C ARG A 50 -8.01 3.28 -9.84
N ILE A 51 -7.26 2.36 -10.43
CA ILE A 51 -5.89 2.59 -10.89
C ILE A 51 -5.83 2.35 -12.38
N ASP A 52 -4.80 2.90 -13.01
CA ASP A 52 -4.57 2.72 -14.44
C ASP A 52 -4.28 1.24 -14.75
N SER A 53 -4.54 0.83 -15.99
CA SER A 53 -4.39 -0.56 -16.41
C SER A 53 -2.93 -1.06 -16.37
N ASP A 54 -1.98 -0.15 -16.38
CA ASP A 54 -0.54 -0.40 -16.28
C ASP A 54 0.02 -0.15 -14.87
N SER A 55 -0.86 0.08 -13.89
CA SER A 55 -0.49 0.26 -12.49
C SER A 55 -0.84 -0.96 -11.65
N LYS A 56 -0.14 -1.12 -10.53
CA LYS A 56 -0.40 -2.13 -9.50
C LYS A 56 -0.55 -1.50 -8.13
N TRP A 57 -1.32 -2.16 -7.27
CA TRP A 57 -1.37 -1.82 -5.86
C TRP A 57 -0.17 -2.41 -5.12
N ALA A 58 0.45 -1.59 -4.28
CA ALA A 58 1.57 -2.00 -3.45
C ALA A 58 1.51 -1.34 -2.07
N ILE A 59 2.19 -1.92 -1.11
CA ILE A 59 2.54 -1.24 0.13
C ILE A 59 3.92 -0.62 -0.03
N CYS A 60 4.04 0.68 0.25
CA CYS A 60 5.31 1.35 0.48
C CYS A 60 5.60 1.30 1.98
N VAL A 61 6.81 0.90 2.37
CA VAL A 61 7.30 0.91 3.75
C VAL A 61 8.44 1.91 3.89
N CYS A 62 8.29 2.87 4.80
CA CYS A 62 9.28 3.87 5.15
C CYS A 62 10.01 3.47 6.45
N LYS A 63 11.33 3.25 6.36
CA LYS A 63 12.18 2.91 7.52
C LYS A 63 12.36 4.07 8.50
N LEU A 64 12.12 5.30 8.05
CA LEU A 64 12.28 6.52 8.87
C LEU A 64 11.09 6.78 9.79
N GLN A 65 9.91 6.29 9.41
CA GLN A 65 8.68 6.43 10.20
C GLN A 65 8.56 5.30 11.24
N LYS A 66 7.66 5.48 12.23
CA LYS A 66 7.48 4.54 13.34
C LYS A 66 6.04 4.04 13.42
N SER A 67 5.90 2.82 13.93
CA SER A 67 4.61 2.19 14.23
C SER A 67 3.65 2.25 13.03
N ARG A 68 2.39 2.62 13.25
CA ARG A 68 1.31 2.73 12.24
C ARG A 68 1.64 3.58 11.02
N TYR A 69 2.53 4.57 11.15
CA TYR A 69 2.92 5.46 10.05
C TYR A 69 3.98 4.86 9.13
N LYS A 70 4.57 3.70 9.48
CA LYS A 70 5.65 3.07 8.69
C LYS A 70 5.26 2.70 7.26
N TRP A 71 3.98 2.70 6.91
CA TRP A 71 3.53 2.17 5.64
C TRP A 71 2.35 2.94 5.07
N LYS A 72 2.21 2.88 3.75
CA LYS A 72 1.10 3.48 3.01
C LYS A 72 0.74 2.63 1.80
N LEU A 73 -0.54 2.50 1.50
CA LEU A 73 -1.03 1.91 0.27
C LEU A 73 -0.73 2.89 -0.89
N VAL A 74 -0.02 2.41 -1.90
CA VAL A 74 0.40 3.21 -3.05
C VAL A 74 0.04 2.54 -4.37
N LYS A 75 0.02 3.34 -5.43
CA LYS A 75 -0.13 2.90 -6.81
C LYS A 75 1.25 2.94 -7.45
N LEU A 76 1.76 1.81 -7.93
CA LEU A 76 3.02 1.73 -8.63
C LEU A 76 2.79 1.53 -10.11
N LYS A 77 3.46 2.36 -10.91
CA LYS A 77 3.60 2.17 -12.35
C LYS A 77 5.05 1.77 -12.65
N GLU A 78 5.24 1.03 -13.74
CA GLU A 78 6.57 0.61 -14.15
C GLU A 78 7.40 1.81 -14.65
N ASN A 79 8.65 1.93 -14.17
CA ASN A 79 9.60 2.98 -14.54
C ASN A 79 9.10 4.42 -14.31
N ASP A 80 8.29 4.62 -13.27
CA ASP A 80 7.68 5.90 -12.92
C ASP A 80 8.17 6.41 -11.55
N ASN A 81 7.78 7.62 -11.18
CA ASN A 81 8.01 8.19 -9.86
C ASN A 81 6.69 8.38 -9.11
N ILE A 82 6.67 8.03 -7.83
CA ILE A 82 5.53 8.32 -6.95
C ILE A 82 5.89 9.44 -5.97
N GLN A 83 4.91 10.27 -5.64
CA GLN A 83 5.02 11.20 -4.51
C GLN A 83 4.69 10.44 -3.23
N HIS A 84 5.61 10.45 -2.27
CA HIS A 84 5.45 9.78 -0.99
C HIS A 84 5.70 10.77 0.14
N GLU A 85 4.74 10.87 1.05
CA GLU A 85 4.87 11.65 2.27
C GLU A 85 5.66 10.83 3.30
N CYS A 86 6.81 11.39 3.71
CA CYS A 86 7.79 10.75 4.57
C CYS A 86 7.79 11.38 5.97
N LEU A 87 8.88 11.21 6.73
CA LEU A 87 9.08 11.83 8.04
C LEU A 87 8.88 13.36 7.98
N GLU A 88 8.25 13.93 9.01
CA GLU A 88 7.95 15.38 9.09
C GLU A 88 7.09 15.90 7.92
N GLU A 89 6.18 15.06 7.40
CA GLU A 89 5.27 15.40 6.29
C GLU A 89 6.01 15.79 5.00
N LYS A 90 7.31 15.48 4.91
CA LYS A 90 8.12 15.82 3.75
C LYS A 90 7.73 14.94 2.58
N VAL A 91 7.22 15.54 1.52
CA VAL A 91 6.94 14.85 0.26
C VAL A 91 8.24 14.64 -0.51
N ILE A 92 8.54 13.38 -0.84
CA ILE A 92 9.69 12.95 -1.64
C ILE A 92 9.23 12.19 -2.89
N SER A 93 10.06 12.21 -3.93
CA SER A 93 9.83 11.44 -5.16
C SER A 93 10.56 10.10 -5.06
N LEU A 94 9.83 8.99 -5.05
CA LEU A 94 10.39 7.63 -5.03
C LEU A 94 10.29 7.00 -6.42
N LYS A 95 11.41 6.45 -6.90
CA LYS A 95 11.46 5.75 -8.19
C LYS A 95 10.90 4.33 -8.07
N SER A 96 10.10 3.93 -9.05
CA SER A 96 9.57 2.59 -9.21
C SER A 96 10.23 1.89 -10.42
N GLU A 97 10.86 0.75 -10.21
CA GLU A 97 11.39 -0.13 -11.25
C GLU A 97 10.82 -1.54 -11.07
N ASN A 98 10.33 -2.17 -12.14
CA ASN A 98 9.69 -3.50 -12.08
C ASN A 98 8.60 -3.60 -10.98
N PHE A 99 7.80 -2.54 -10.81
CA PHE A 99 6.78 -2.41 -9.75
C PHE A 99 7.34 -2.54 -8.32
N LYS A 100 8.57 -2.08 -8.10
CA LYS A 100 9.19 -2.00 -6.77
C LYS A 100 9.83 -0.63 -6.57
N ILE A 101 9.71 -0.11 -5.36
CA ILE A 101 10.40 1.11 -4.94
C ILE A 101 11.90 0.82 -4.84
N VAL A 102 12.70 1.66 -5.49
CA VAL A 102 14.17 1.62 -5.46
C VAL A 102 14.68 2.83 -4.68
N ASP A 103 14.92 2.64 -3.38
CA ASP A 103 15.42 3.65 -2.45
C ASP A 103 16.09 2.98 -1.24
N ASP A 104 16.98 3.69 -0.54
CA ASP A 104 17.70 3.16 0.63
C ASP A 104 16.80 3.06 1.88
N GLN A 105 15.89 4.02 2.04
CA GLN A 105 15.02 4.19 3.20
C GLN A 105 13.61 3.66 2.99
N HIS A 106 13.26 3.28 1.75
CA HIS A 106 11.94 2.79 1.40
C HIS A 106 12.03 1.47 0.63
N TRP A 107 11.06 0.60 0.89
CA TRP A 107 10.91 -0.63 0.12
C TRP A 107 9.41 -0.89 -0.10
N SER A 108 9.08 -1.83 -0.97
CA SER A 108 7.69 -2.13 -1.28
C SER A 108 7.44 -3.59 -1.60
N PHE A 109 6.19 -4.00 -1.43
CA PHE A 109 5.70 -5.29 -1.90
C PHE A 109 4.31 -5.15 -2.54
N LEU A 110 4.02 -6.02 -3.51
CA LEU A 110 2.75 -6.00 -4.23
C LEU A 110 1.63 -6.64 -3.41
N ILE A 111 0.44 -6.07 -3.50
CA ILE A 111 -0.76 -6.60 -2.85
C ILE A 111 -1.12 -7.97 -3.42
N GLU A 112 -1.06 -8.12 -4.75
CA GLU A 112 -1.49 -9.35 -5.44
C GLU A 112 -0.69 -10.60 -5.00
N ASP A 113 0.56 -10.42 -4.58
CA ASP A 113 1.44 -11.51 -4.13
C ASP A 113 1.19 -11.90 -2.66
N ASN A 114 0.43 -11.10 -1.92
CA ASN A 114 0.32 -11.18 -0.45
C ASN A 114 -1.11 -11.27 0.08
N VAL A 115 -2.12 -11.39 -0.80
CA VAL A 115 -3.51 -11.57 -0.39
C VAL A 115 -3.67 -12.78 0.55
N ASN A 116 -4.43 -12.59 1.64
CA ASN A 116 -4.68 -13.54 2.73
C ASN A 116 -3.43 -13.93 3.54
N LYS A 117 -2.43 -13.04 3.58
CA LYS A 117 -1.23 -13.20 4.42
C LYS A 117 -1.14 -12.09 5.46
N ALA A 118 -0.37 -12.36 6.51
CA ALA A 118 0.19 -11.35 7.39
C ALA A 118 1.62 -11.05 6.93
N VAL A 119 1.96 -9.77 6.79
CA VAL A 119 3.28 -9.30 6.38
C VAL A 119 3.88 -8.49 7.52
N GLU A 120 5.06 -8.90 7.98
CA GLU A 120 5.86 -8.19 8.98
C GLU A 120 6.73 -7.13 8.27
N ILE A 121 6.79 -5.90 8.80
CA ILE A 121 7.48 -4.76 8.18
C ILE A 121 8.42 -3.94 9.08
#